data_AF-A0A966YPD9-F1
#
_entry.id   AF-A0A966YPD9-F1
#
_cell.length_a   1.000
_cell.length_b   1.000
_cell.length_c   1.000
_cell.angle_alpha   90.00
_cell.angle_beta   90.00
_cell.angle_gamma   90.00
#
_symmetry.space_group_name_H-M   'P 1'
#
loop_
_entity.id
_entity.type
_entity.pdbx_description
1 polymer ?
#
loop_
_entity_poly.entity_id
_entity_poly.type
_entity_poly.pdbx_seq_one_letter_code
_entity_poly.pdbx_strand_id
1 'polypeptide(L)'
;GDGSVIVERYVQQPRHVEVQLIGDRHGRVEHLGTRECSVQRRYQKLFEEAPAPNLSDTTRNGLHEAAVRLGTTVGYDSAGTVEFVVDGTTGEFFFLEMNTRLQVEHPVTEAITGLDLVELMIAVASGEPLPDDLNDVTFTGHACEARIAAEDASQGFMPSIGLIDILEVPSNVRWDSGVVAGSTITPHFDSMIAKLIVASHDRPSALAAMRSALDELLIAGVSTTAGFHRWLLDREELIDATVTTRLLDAIEMPQPPALETELAAALWREHRQRESTSVWTDIGSLPMTPHRHQRSIGLQSADGEIHEITDTSNVQGGRGLRSLVDGSRQRVAINVAGYTQAFTVVPRTERWAADPSGRSSGGDALVSPFPAVVAEVRVSSGDELKGGDVAIVIEAMKMLHSVTASGAATVSEVLVAVGDQVAGGQELIRLTSDTE
;
A
#
# COMPACT_ATOMS: atom_id res chain seq x y z
N GLY A 1 -15.52 -25.91 -33.37
CA GLY A 1 -14.45 -26.09 -32.37
C GLY A 1 -13.74 -27.39 -32.68
N ASP A 2 -12.44 -27.41 -32.46
CA ASP A 2 -11.66 -28.65 -32.45
C ASP A 2 -12.03 -29.46 -31.20
N GLY A 3 -12.30 -30.76 -31.36
CA GLY A 3 -12.71 -31.67 -30.27
C GLY A 3 -11.53 -32.38 -29.60
N SER A 4 -10.29 -32.01 -29.96
CA SER A 4 -9.07 -32.60 -29.41
C SER A 4 -8.91 -32.26 -27.92
N VAL A 5 -8.53 -33.27 -27.14
CA VAL A 5 -8.26 -33.14 -25.69
C VAL A 5 -6.80 -33.46 -25.44
N ILE A 6 -6.15 -32.65 -24.60
CA ILE A 6 -4.80 -32.89 -24.11
C ILE A 6 -4.90 -33.50 -22.72
N VAL A 7 -4.16 -34.57 -22.47
CA VAL A 7 -3.99 -35.17 -21.14
C VAL A 7 -2.58 -34.85 -20.66
N GLU A 8 -2.48 -33.94 -19.70
CA GLU A 8 -1.20 -33.54 -19.11
C GLU A 8 -0.95 -34.25 -17.78
N ARG A 9 0.33 -34.49 -17.49
CA ARG A 9 0.75 -35.03 -16.22
C ARG A 9 0.49 -34.00 -15.12
N TYR A 10 -0.20 -34.42 -14.07
CA TYR A 10 -0.44 -33.58 -12.90
C TYR A 10 0.79 -33.55 -11.98
N VAL A 11 1.31 -32.35 -11.70
CA VAL A 11 2.40 -32.12 -10.75
C VAL A 11 1.82 -31.81 -9.37
N GLN A 12 2.30 -32.49 -8.33
CA GLN A 12 1.69 -32.42 -6.99
C GLN A 12 2.13 -31.18 -6.21
N GLN A 13 3.44 -30.90 -6.22
CA GLN A 13 4.05 -29.75 -5.53
C GLN A 13 4.71 -28.84 -6.58
N PRO A 14 3.93 -28.15 -7.43
CA PRO A 14 4.47 -27.38 -8.54
C PRO A 14 5.23 -26.16 -8.03
N ARG A 15 6.51 -26.10 -8.38
CA ARG A 15 7.35 -24.91 -8.26
C ARG A 15 7.59 -24.31 -9.64
N HIS A 16 7.44 -23.00 -9.77
CA HIS A 16 7.78 -22.28 -11.00
C HIS A 16 9.25 -21.86 -10.92
N VAL A 17 10.12 -22.60 -11.61
CA VAL A 17 11.55 -22.31 -11.68
C VAL A 17 11.92 -21.97 -13.10
N GLU A 18 12.72 -20.93 -13.28
CA GLU A 18 13.13 -20.49 -14.59
C GLU A 18 14.65 -20.33 -14.70
N VAL A 19 15.15 -20.40 -15.93
CA VAL A 19 16.58 -20.25 -16.24
C VAL A 19 16.74 -19.04 -17.14
N GLN A 20 17.58 -18.09 -16.71
CA GLN A 20 17.99 -16.97 -17.55
C GLN A 20 18.96 -17.45 -18.62
N LEU A 21 18.71 -17.12 -19.87
CA LEU A 21 19.62 -17.30 -20.99
C LEU A 21 20.11 -15.96 -21.52
N ILE A 22 21.32 -15.97 -22.07
CA ILE A 22 21.83 -14.92 -22.95
C ILE A 22 22.48 -15.62 -24.15
N GLY A 23 22.13 -15.19 -25.36
CA GLY A 23 22.71 -15.72 -26.61
C GLY A 23 23.21 -14.62 -27.52
N ASP A 24 24.04 -14.96 -28.51
CA ASP A 24 24.50 -14.07 -29.57
C ASP A 24 24.33 -14.64 -30.98
N ARG A 25 24.53 -13.77 -31.98
CA ARG A 25 24.49 -14.12 -33.40
C ARG A 25 25.72 -14.92 -33.88
N HIS A 26 26.69 -15.15 -33.02
CA HIS A 26 27.88 -15.96 -33.29
C HIS A 26 27.68 -17.41 -32.87
N GLY A 27 26.49 -17.74 -32.34
CA GLY A 27 26.06 -19.10 -32.02
C GLY A 27 26.36 -19.51 -30.57
N ARG A 28 26.79 -18.58 -29.71
CA ARG A 28 26.99 -18.84 -28.28
C ARG A 28 25.70 -18.58 -27.52
N VAL A 29 25.36 -19.49 -26.60
CA VAL A 29 24.23 -19.37 -25.67
C VAL A 29 24.68 -19.85 -24.30
N GLU A 30 24.51 -19.01 -23.28
CA GLU A 30 24.89 -19.29 -21.90
C GLU A 30 23.69 -19.15 -20.96
N HIS A 31 23.75 -19.83 -19.81
CA HIS A 31 22.77 -19.62 -18.73
C HIS A 31 23.34 -18.73 -17.63
N LEU A 32 22.49 -17.89 -17.05
CA LEU A 32 22.82 -16.97 -15.97
C LEU A 32 22.07 -17.36 -14.68
N GLY A 33 22.03 -18.67 -14.42
CA GLY A 33 21.46 -19.26 -13.22
C GLY A 33 19.95 -19.44 -13.26
N THR A 34 19.39 -19.80 -12.10
CA THR A 34 17.96 -20.04 -11.90
C THR A 34 17.29 -18.93 -11.09
N ARG A 35 15.98 -18.75 -11.32
CA ARG A 35 15.10 -17.98 -10.45
C ARG A 35 13.92 -18.82 -9.99
N GLU A 36 13.46 -18.58 -8.78
CA GLU A 36 12.24 -19.16 -8.22
C GLU A 36 11.14 -18.09 -8.22
N CYS A 37 10.02 -18.40 -8.85
CA CYS A 37 8.89 -17.49 -9.07
C CYS A 37 7.56 -18.13 -8.64
N SER A 38 7.59 -19.14 -7.77
CA SER A 38 6.39 -19.85 -7.31
C SER A 38 5.38 -18.96 -6.58
N VAL A 39 5.80 -17.87 -5.95
CA VAL A 39 4.87 -16.94 -5.30
C VAL A 39 4.20 -16.09 -6.37
N GLN A 40 3.04 -16.57 -6.84
CA GLN A 40 2.25 -15.94 -7.88
C GLN A 40 0.76 -16.01 -7.55
N ARG A 41 -0.01 -15.06 -8.10
CA ARG A 41 -1.47 -15.03 -8.04
C ARG A 41 -2.02 -15.03 -9.46
N ARG A 42 -2.86 -16.01 -9.82
CA ARG A 42 -3.49 -16.06 -11.16
C ARG A 42 -2.50 -15.77 -12.30
N TYR A 43 -1.33 -16.39 -12.25
CA TYR A 43 -0.22 -16.23 -13.21
C TYR A 43 0.54 -14.89 -13.15
N GLN A 44 0.24 -14.00 -12.21
CA GLN A 44 1.02 -12.81 -11.92
C GLN A 44 2.06 -13.14 -10.84
N LYS A 45 3.34 -13.11 -11.21
CA LYS A 45 4.47 -13.27 -10.27
C LYS A 45 4.48 -12.09 -9.29
N LEU A 46 4.72 -12.36 -8.01
CA LEU A 46 4.66 -11.37 -6.93
C LEU A 46 6.01 -11.22 -6.22
N PHE A 47 6.67 -12.34 -5.94
CA PHE A 47 7.96 -12.40 -5.26
C PHE A 47 8.86 -13.39 -5.97
N GLU A 48 10.10 -12.97 -6.21
CA GLU A 48 11.09 -13.72 -6.96
C GLU A 48 12.41 -13.77 -6.21
N GLU A 49 13.14 -14.87 -6.38
CA GLU A 49 14.46 -15.01 -5.76
C GLU A 49 15.44 -15.77 -6.64
N ALA A 50 16.72 -15.44 -6.49
CA ALA A 50 17.82 -16.07 -7.22
C ALA A 50 19.01 -16.30 -6.27
N PRO A 51 19.67 -17.48 -6.33
CA PRO A 51 19.28 -18.66 -7.10
C PRO A 51 18.00 -19.33 -6.56
N ALA A 52 17.37 -20.19 -7.36
CA ALA A 52 16.23 -20.97 -6.87
C ALA A 52 16.64 -21.90 -5.70
N PRO A 53 16.02 -21.78 -4.51
CA PRO A 53 16.44 -22.52 -3.30
C PRO A 53 16.08 -24.01 -3.39
N ASN A 54 16.67 -24.84 -2.51
CA ASN A 54 16.31 -26.25 -2.34
C ASN A 54 16.26 -27.10 -3.65
N LEU A 55 17.05 -26.74 -4.67
CA LEU A 55 17.26 -27.61 -5.83
C LEU A 55 18.44 -28.53 -5.58
N SER A 56 18.27 -29.83 -5.87
CA SER A 56 19.39 -30.76 -5.94
C SER A 56 20.33 -30.35 -7.09
N ASP A 57 21.63 -30.66 -6.97
CA ASP A 57 22.60 -30.37 -8.04
C ASP A 57 22.21 -31.03 -9.36
N THR A 58 21.67 -32.25 -9.29
CA THR A 58 21.13 -32.97 -10.46
C THR A 58 20.01 -32.20 -11.14
N THR A 59 19.02 -31.74 -10.37
CA THR A 59 17.88 -30.96 -10.91
C THR A 59 18.37 -29.63 -11.48
N ARG A 60 19.23 -28.91 -10.74
CA ARG A 60 19.78 -27.61 -11.17
C ARG A 60 20.55 -27.73 -12.48
N ASN A 61 21.48 -28.69 -12.57
CA ASN A 61 22.27 -28.90 -13.78
C ASN A 61 21.38 -29.35 -14.94
N GLY A 62 20.39 -30.22 -14.69
CA GLY A 62 19.42 -30.63 -15.69
C GLY A 62 18.61 -29.47 -16.28
N LEU A 63 18.17 -28.52 -15.44
CA LEU A 63 17.48 -27.30 -15.87
C LEU A 63 18.38 -26.44 -16.77
N HIS A 64 19.62 -26.19 -16.33
CA HIS A 64 20.60 -25.41 -17.10
C HIS A 64 20.89 -26.04 -18.47
N GLU A 65 21.23 -27.34 -18.49
CA GLU A 65 21.52 -28.07 -19.72
C GLU A 65 20.32 -28.09 -20.68
N ALA A 66 19.10 -28.27 -20.16
CA ALA A 66 17.89 -28.25 -20.96
C ALA A 66 17.63 -26.87 -21.57
N ALA A 67 17.80 -25.80 -20.79
CA ALA A 67 17.62 -24.43 -21.24
C ALA A 67 18.65 -24.03 -22.32
N VAL A 68 19.94 -24.27 -22.06
CA VAL A 68 21.01 -23.98 -23.03
C VAL A 68 20.84 -24.79 -24.31
N ARG A 69 20.48 -26.08 -24.21
CA ARG A 69 20.21 -26.91 -25.38
C ARG A 69 19.04 -26.37 -26.20
N LEU A 70 17.96 -25.92 -25.56
CA LEU A 70 16.83 -25.30 -26.24
C LEU A 70 17.26 -24.02 -26.96
N GLY A 71 17.90 -23.09 -26.25
CA GLY A 71 18.37 -21.82 -26.81
C GLY A 71 19.35 -22.02 -27.97
N THR A 72 20.30 -22.95 -27.85
CA THR A 72 21.24 -23.30 -28.92
C THR A 72 20.51 -23.87 -30.15
N THR A 73 19.53 -24.74 -29.94
CA THR A 73 18.79 -25.41 -31.03
C THR A 73 17.99 -24.41 -31.87
N VAL A 74 17.42 -23.38 -31.23
CA VAL A 74 16.65 -22.33 -31.93
C VAL A 74 17.52 -21.19 -32.45
N GLY A 75 18.84 -21.21 -32.18
CA GLY A 75 19.76 -20.12 -32.53
C GLY A 75 19.39 -18.82 -31.82
N TYR A 76 19.13 -18.91 -30.51
CA TYR A 76 18.60 -17.80 -29.72
C TYR A 76 19.57 -16.62 -29.63
N ASP A 77 19.03 -15.40 -29.76
CA ASP A 77 19.76 -14.12 -29.81
C ASP A 77 19.22 -13.22 -28.69
N SER A 78 20.10 -12.55 -27.94
CA SER A 78 19.78 -11.68 -26.81
C SER A 78 19.33 -12.42 -25.54
N ALA A 79 18.69 -11.71 -24.60
CA ALA A 79 18.21 -12.28 -23.35
C ALA A 79 16.88 -13.02 -23.53
N GLY A 80 16.72 -14.14 -22.83
CA GLY A 80 15.48 -14.90 -22.81
C GLY A 80 15.40 -15.78 -21.58
N THR A 81 14.21 -16.30 -21.28
CA THR A 81 14.01 -17.12 -20.08
C THR A 81 13.29 -18.39 -20.46
N VAL A 82 13.79 -19.53 -19.99
CA VAL A 82 13.11 -20.83 -20.13
C VAL A 82 12.43 -21.15 -18.81
N GLU A 83 11.11 -21.32 -18.85
CA GLU A 83 10.28 -21.58 -17.67
C GLU A 83 10.00 -23.07 -17.52
N PHE A 84 10.09 -23.56 -16.29
CA PHE A 84 9.87 -24.95 -15.93
C PHE A 84 8.90 -25.08 -14.76
N VAL A 85 8.16 -26.19 -14.74
CA VAL A 85 7.55 -26.68 -13.49
C VAL A 85 8.47 -27.72 -12.89
N VAL A 86 8.89 -27.51 -11.65
CA VAL A 86 9.65 -28.47 -10.86
C VAL A 86 8.73 -29.06 -9.79
N ASP A 87 8.68 -30.38 -9.67
CA ASP A 87 7.99 -31.03 -8.57
C ASP A 87 8.85 -30.95 -7.31
N GLY A 88 8.37 -30.23 -6.28
CA GLY A 88 9.10 -29.98 -5.05
C GLY A 88 9.43 -31.22 -4.21
N THR A 89 8.77 -32.36 -4.46
CA THR A 89 9.03 -33.62 -3.73
C THR A 89 10.07 -34.48 -4.45
N THR A 90 9.93 -34.61 -5.76
CA THR A 90 10.75 -35.54 -6.56
C THR A 90 11.95 -34.87 -7.22
N GLY A 91 11.91 -33.56 -7.43
CA GLY A 91 12.89 -32.81 -8.21
C GLY A 91 12.81 -33.04 -9.72
N GLU A 92 11.79 -33.78 -10.21
CA GLU A 92 11.50 -33.88 -11.64
C GLU A 92 11.08 -32.50 -12.17
N PHE A 93 11.53 -32.15 -13.37
CA PHE A 93 11.22 -30.88 -13.99
C PHE A 93 10.66 -31.07 -15.40
N PHE A 94 9.78 -30.16 -15.80
CA PHE A 94 9.06 -30.18 -17.07
C PHE A 94 9.10 -28.79 -17.69
N PHE A 95 9.37 -28.72 -18.98
CA PHE A 95 9.34 -27.48 -19.75
C PHE A 95 7.91 -26.92 -19.83
N LEU A 96 7.75 -25.62 -19.59
CA LEU A 96 6.50 -24.88 -19.85
C LEU A 96 6.60 -24.15 -21.18
N GLU A 97 7.43 -23.11 -21.20
CA GLU A 97 7.60 -22.23 -22.34
C GLU A 97 8.96 -21.54 -22.31
N MET A 98 9.26 -20.82 -23.38
CA MET A 98 10.40 -19.91 -23.44
C MET A 98 9.89 -18.50 -23.72
N ASN A 99 10.14 -17.59 -22.79
CA ASN A 99 9.83 -16.18 -22.93
C ASN A 99 10.95 -15.47 -23.67
N THR A 100 10.68 -15.06 -24.91
CA THR A 100 11.70 -14.52 -25.82
C THR A 100 11.93 -13.00 -25.64
N ARG A 101 12.14 -12.60 -24.39
CA ARG A 101 12.31 -11.21 -23.95
C ARG A 101 13.05 -11.18 -22.61
N LEU A 102 13.54 -10.00 -22.23
CA LEU A 102 13.95 -9.75 -20.85
C LEU A 102 12.75 -9.92 -19.91
N GLN A 103 12.95 -10.68 -18.82
CA GLN A 103 11.93 -10.83 -17.78
C GLN A 103 11.94 -9.63 -16.83
N VAL A 104 10.81 -9.40 -16.16
CA VAL A 104 10.66 -8.27 -15.24
C VAL A 104 11.63 -8.41 -14.05
N GLU A 105 11.73 -9.64 -13.57
CA GLU A 105 12.50 -10.19 -12.46
C GLU A 105 13.98 -10.46 -12.80
N HIS A 106 14.49 -9.93 -13.91
CA HIS A 106 15.90 -10.03 -14.24
C HIS A 106 16.87 -9.41 -13.19
N PRO A 107 16.50 -8.39 -12.37
CA PRO A 107 17.42 -7.81 -11.40
C PRO A 107 17.95 -8.79 -10.35
N VAL A 108 17.21 -9.83 -9.97
CA VAL A 108 17.74 -10.83 -9.02
C VAL A 108 18.86 -11.65 -9.64
N THR A 109 18.84 -11.87 -10.96
CA THR A 109 19.96 -12.49 -11.68
C THR A 109 21.15 -11.55 -11.75
N GLU A 110 20.93 -10.28 -12.10
CA GLU A 110 21.99 -9.26 -12.11
C GLU A 110 22.66 -9.13 -10.74
N ALA A 111 21.87 -9.16 -9.67
CA ALA A 111 22.36 -9.00 -8.31
C ALA A 111 23.31 -10.13 -7.84
N ILE A 112 23.10 -11.37 -8.31
CA ILE A 112 23.97 -12.51 -7.93
C ILE A 112 25.12 -12.74 -8.92
N THR A 113 25.03 -12.20 -10.13
CA THR A 113 26.05 -12.37 -11.19
C THR A 113 26.97 -11.16 -11.35
N GLY A 114 26.51 -9.97 -10.98
CA GLY A 114 27.21 -8.70 -11.22
C GLY A 114 27.15 -8.22 -12.67
N LEU A 115 26.35 -8.87 -13.52
CA LEU A 115 26.18 -8.50 -14.93
C LEU A 115 25.05 -7.48 -15.09
N ASP A 116 25.16 -6.61 -16.10
CA ASP A 116 24.06 -5.81 -16.61
C ASP A 116 23.51 -6.50 -17.86
N LEU A 117 22.30 -7.06 -17.75
CA LEU A 117 21.70 -7.82 -18.86
C LEU A 117 21.25 -6.89 -19.99
N VAL A 118 20.85 -5.67 -19.68
CA VAL A 118 20.45 -4.70 -20.70
C VAL A 118 21.66 -4.25 -21.51
N GLU A 119 22.82 -4.06 -20.86
CA GLU A 119 24.10 -3.82 -21.53
C GLU A 119 24.46 -4.98 -22.47
N LEU A 120 24.42 -6.23 -22.00
CA LEU A 120 24.68 -7.41 -22.83
C LEU A 120 23.71 -7.51 -24.01
N MET A 121 22.42 -7.21 -23.78
CA MET A 121 21.42 -7.19 -24.85
C MET A 121 21.77 -6.16 -25.94
N ILE A 122 22.23 -4.96 -25.55
CA ILE A 122 22.63 -3.90 -26.49
C ILE A 122 23.90 -4.29 -27.26
N ALA A 123 24.90 -4.86 -26.58
CA ALA A 123 26.15 -5.30 -27.20
C ALA A 123 25.89 -6.38 -28.25
N VAL A 124 25.15 -7.43 -27.88
CA VAL A 124 24.76 -8.50 -28.80
C VAL A 124 23.92 -7.99 -29.97
N ALA A 125 22.95 -7.11 -29.70
CA ALA A 125 22.12 -6.52 -30.76
C ALA A 125 22.96 -5.72 -31.79
N SER A 126 24.09 -5.15 -31.34
CA SER A 126 25.07 -4.44 -32.16
C SER A 126 25.99 -5.38 -32.96
N GLY A 127 25.84 -6.69 -32.79
CA GLY A 127 26.62 -7.72 -33.48
C GLY A 127 27.90 -8.12 -32.74
N GLU A 128 28.10 -7.66 -31.51
CA GLU A 128 29.23 -8.07 -30.68
C GLU A 128 29.03 -9.51 -30.17
N PRO A 129 30.09 -10.32 -30.06
CA PRO A 129 30.00 -11.61 -29.39
C PRO A 129 29.84 -11.44 -27.89
N LEU A 130 29.29 -12.46 -27.24
CA LEU A 130 29.25 -12.53 -25.78
C LEU A 130 30.67 -12.49 -25.20
N PRO A 131 30.92 -11.68 -24.15
CA PRO A 131 32.22 -11.59 -23.48
C PRO A 131 32.79 -12.95 -23.05
N ASP A 132 34.07 -13.20 -23.28
CA ASP A 132 34.72 -14.49 -22.97
C ASP A 132 34.68 -14.82 -21.47
N ASP A 133 34.66 -13.80 -20.61
CA ASP A 133 34.58 -13.90 -19.15
C ASP A 133 33.21 -14.36 -18.64
N LEU A 134 32.18 -14.44 -19.49
CA LEU A 134 30.91 -15.07 -19.14
C LEU A 134 31.06 -16.54 -18.72
N ASN A 135 32.13 -17.22 -19.16
CA ASN A 135 32.43 -18.58 -18.74
C ASN A 135 32.83 -18.69 -17.26
N ASP A 136 33.28 -17.58 -16.68
CA ASP A 136 33.79 -17.49 -15.30
C ASP A 136 32.80 -16.77 -14.36
N VAL A 137 31.54 -16.57 -14.80
CA VAL A 137 30.51 -15.91 -13.99
C VAL A 137 30.34 -16.65 -12.67
N THR A 138 30.65 -15.94 -11.59
CA THR A 138 30.51 -16.46 -10.24
C THR A 138 29.16 -16.03 -9.68
N PHE A 139 28.31 -16.99 -9.36
CA PHE A 139 27.06 -16.75 -8.64
C PHE A 139 27.37 -16.53 -7.17
N THR A 140 27.19 -15.30 -6.68
CA THR A 140 27.51 -14.94 -5.29
C THR A 140 26.25 -14.54 -4.53
N GLY A 141 26.13 -15.07 -3.31
CA GLY A 141 25.06 -14.71 -2.40
C GLY A 141 23.66 -15.16 -2.85
N HIS A 142 22.67 -14.37 -2.47
CA HIS A 142 21.26 -14.57 -2.76
C HIS A 142 20.56 -13.24 -2.91
N ALA A 143 19.65 -13.14 -3.87
CA ALA A 143 18.85 -11.95 -4.12
C ALA A 143 17.36 -12.27 -4.09
N CYS A 144 16.58 -11.28 -3.63
CA CYS A 144 15.13 -11.33 -3.58
C CYS A 144 14.55 -10.06 -4.20
N GLU A 145 13.44 -10.19 -4.90
CA GLU A 145 12.67 -9.10 -5.49
C GLU A 145 11.21 -9.19 -5.03
N ALA A 146 10.65 -8.05 -4.66
CA ALA A 146 9.24 -7.89 -4.39
C ALA A 146 8.64 -6.90 -5.40
N ARG A 147 7.59 -7.32 -6.12
CA ARG A 147 6.85 -6.42 -7.02
C ARG A 147 5.91 -5.53 -6.21
N ILE A 148 6.27 -4.26 -6.10
CA ILE A 148 5.42 -3.27 -5.45
C ILE A 148 4.39 -2.80 -6.47
N ALA A 149 3.13 -3.19 -6.27
CA ALA A 149 2.01 -2.83 -7.10
C ALA A 149 1.00 -2.01 -6.32
N ALA A 150 0.32 -1.08 -7.00
CA ALA A 150 -0.79 -0.31 -6.47
C ALA A 150 -2.05 -1.18 -6.42
N GLU A 151 -2.08 -2.13 -5.48
CA GLU A 151 -3.16 -3.09 -5.27
C GLU A 151 -3.41 -3.29 -3.78
N ASP A 152 -4.65 -3.57 -3.41
CA ASP A 152 -5.04 -3.88 -2.03
C ASP A 152 -5.20 -5.40 -1.84
N ALA A 153 -4.19 -6.04 -1.25
CA ALA A 153 -4.18 -7.49 -1.01
C ALA A 153 -5.32 -7.97 -0.09
N SER A 154 -5.78 -7.13 0.85
CA SER A 154 -6.86 -7.45 1.78
C SER A 154 -8.22 -7.51 1.09
N GLN A 155 -8.36 -6.73 0.02
CA GLN A 155 -9.53 -6.72 -0.87
C GLN A 155 -9.29 -7.56 -2.13
N GLY A 156 -8.54 -8.66 -2.01
CA GLY A 156 -8.33 -9.59 -3.12
C GLY A 156 -7.47 -9.02 -4.25
N PHE A 157 -6.53 -8.13 -3.93
CA PHE A 157 -5.63 -7.41 -4.86
C PHE A 157 -6.42 -6.57 -5.87
N MET A 158 -7.39 -5.81 -5.38
CA MET A 158 -8.06 -4.81 -6.21
C MET A 158 -7.08 -3.68 -6.55
N PRO A 159 -6.98 -3.25 -7.82
CA PRO A 159 -6.15 -2.11 -8.20
C PRO A 159 -6.54 -0.84 -7.45
N SER A 160 -5.53 -0.10 -6.98
CA SER A 160 -5.65 1.19 -6.33
C SER A 160 -5.14 2.27 -7.27
N ILE A 161 -6.00 3.25 -7.57
CA ILE A 161 -5.66 4.42 -8.39
C ILE A 161 -5.60 5.65 -7.50
N GLY A 162 -4.78 6.63 -7.87
CA GLY A 162 -4.65 7.84 -7.06
C GLY A 162 -3.30 8.51 -7.18
N LEU A 163 -3.13 9.59 -6.43
CA LEU A 163 -1.87 10.32 -6.33
C LEU A 163 -0.96 9.61 -5.32
N ILE A 164 0.28 9.31 -5.71
CA ILE A 164 1.33 8.94 -4.76
C ILE A 164 1.75 10.22 -4.06
N ASP A 165 1.32 10.37 -2.82
CA ASP A 165 1.57 11.56 -2.03
C ASP A 165 2.95 11.54 -1.37
N ILE A 166 3.28 10.41 -0.75
CA ILE A 166 4.55 10.18 -0.06
C ILE A 166 5.19 8.97 -0.72
N LEU A 167 6.48 9.09 -1.03
CA LEU A 167 7.33 8.00 -1.49
C LEU A 167 8.71 8.17 -0.87
N GLU A 168 8.99 7.42 0.20
CA GLU A 168 10.31 7.36 0.84
C GLU A 168 10.83 5.92 0.73
N VAL A 169 11.95 5.77 0.03
CA VAL A 169 12.57 4.47 -0.25
C VAL A 169 13.82 4.30 0.62
N PRO A 170 14.05 3.13 1.26
CA PRO A 170 15.27 2.88 2.00
C PRO A 170 16.51 2.96 1.10
N SER A 171 17.64 3.44 1.62
CA SER A 171 18.84 3.73 0.80
C SER A 171 19.68 2.50 0.43
N ASN A 172 19.45 1.36 1.09
CA ASN A 172 20.25 0.13 0.99
C ASN A 172 19.59 -0.94 0.11
N VAL A 173 18.71 -0.53 -0.82
CA VAL A 173 18.03 -1.43 -1.76
C VAL A 173 18.24 -0.95 -3.18
N ARG A 174 18.13 -1.86 -4.15
CA ARG A 174 17.90 -1.46 -5.54
C ARG A 174 16.40 -1.23 -5.72
N TRP A 175 16.07 -0.07 -6.27
CA TRP A 175 14.70 0.37 -6.50
C TRP A 175 14.52 0.75 -7.97
N ASP A 176 13.93 -0.17 -8.74
CA ASP A 176 13.61 0.06 -10.13
C ASP A 176 12.14 0.53 -10.19
N SER A 177 11.89 1.80 -10.48
CA SER A 177 10.53 2.36 -10.44
C SER A 177 10.20 3.25 -11.65
N GLY A 178 8.93 3.21 -12.04
CA GLY A 178 8.35 4.10 -13.06
C GLY A 178 7.65 5.33 -12.48
N VAL A 179 7.71 5.56 -11.16
CA VAL A 179 6.98 6.63 -10.47
C VAL A 179 7.86 7.37 -9.47
N VAL A 180 7.46 8.60 -9.17
CA VAL A 180 8.03 9.45 -8.11
C VAL A 180 6.91 10.04 -7.25
N ALA A 181 7.23 10.62 -6.09
CA ALA A 181 6.24 11.35 -5.30
C ALA A 181 5.57 12.45 -6.15
N GLY A 182 4.25 12.54 -6.10
CA GLY A 182 3.42 13.38 -6.96
C GLY A 182 2.95 12.72 -8.26
N SER A 183 3.36 11.47 -8.57
CA SER A 183 2.84 10.73 -9.73
C SER A 183 1.41 10.26 -9.49
N THR A 184 0.61 10.18 -10.55
CA THR A 184 -0.77 9.63 -10.47
C THR A 184 -0.80 8.25 -11.10
N ILE A 185 -1.29 7.26 -10.34
CA ILE A 185 -1.59 5.92 -10.83
C ILE A 185 -2.93 5.97 -11.56
N THR A 186 -2.90 5.63 -12.84
CA THR A 186 -4.07 5.66 -13.73
C THR A 186 -4.51 4.24 -14.07
N PRO A 187 -5.78 4.02 -14.46
CA PRO A 187 -6.28 2.68 -14.82
C PRO A 187 -5.80 2.19 -16.20
N HIS A 188 -4.95 2.94 -16.90
CA HIS A 188 -4.56 2.64 -18.28
C HIS A 188 -3.33 1.73 -18.41
N PHE A 189 -2.60 1.50 -17.32
CA PHE A 189 -1.34 0.76 -17.30
C PHE A 189 -1.36 -0.34 -16.25
N ASP A 190 -0.28 -1.11 -16.21
CA ASP A 190 -0.05 -2.12 -15.18
C ASP A 190 -0.04 -1.49 -13.77
N SER A 191 -0.48 -2.25 -12.77
CA SER A 191 -0.54 -1.81 -11.38
C SER A 191 0.84 -1.76 -10.73
N MET A 192 1.85 -2.43 -11.27
CA MET A 192 3.22 -2.43 -10.75
C MET A 192 3.85 -1.03 -10.85
N ILE A 193 4.20 -0.47 -9.70
CA ILE A 193 4.81 0.86 -9.58
C ILE A 193 6.33 0.80 -9.43
N ALA A 194 6.83 -0.30 -8.86
CA ALA A 194 8.25 -0.52 -8.65
C ALA A 194 8.61 -1.98 -8.38
N LYS A 195 9.90 -2.28 -8.48
CA LYS A 195 10.52 -3.49 -7.98
C LYS A 195 11.46 -3.11 -6.84
N LEU A 196 11.30 -3.76 -5.69
CA LEU A 196 12.21 -3.62 -4.56
C LEU A 196 13.12 -4.84 -4.53
N ILE A 197 14.42 -4.63 -4.72
CA ILE A 197 15.40 -5.70 -4.83
C ILE A 197 16.45 -5.57 -3.74
N VAL A 198 16.73 -6.69 -3.09
CA VAL A 198 17.81 -6.82 -2.10
C VAL A 198 18.70 -7.99 -2.44
N ALA A 199 19.97 -7.88 -2.09
CA ALA A 199 20.94 -8.96 -2.21
C ALA A 199 21.77 -9.05 -0.93
N SER A 200 22.14 -10.26 -0.55
CA SER A 200 23.02 -10.51 0.59
C SER A 200 23.86 -11.77 0.36
N HIS A 201 24.73 -12.08 1.31
CA HIS A 201 25.65 -13.21 1.24
C HIS A 201 24.98 -14.58 1.33
N ASP A 202 23.76 -14.65 1.87
CA ASP A 202 22.93 -15.85 1.90
C ASP A 202 21.44 -15.51 1.89
N ARG A 203 20.60 -16.53 1.67
CA ARG A 203 19.14 -16.39 1.58
C ARG A 203 18.51 -15.85 2.87
N PRO A 204 18.80 -16.39 4.08
CA PRO A 204 18.24 -15.83 5.31
C PRO A 204 18.54 -14.34 5.49
N SER A 205 19.75 -13.91 5.16
CA SER A 205 20.16 -12.51 5.25
C SER A 205 19.48 -11.64 4.19
N ALA A 206 19.26 -12.16 2.97
CA ALA A 206 18.50 -11.47 1.93
C ALA A 206 17.03 -11.28 2.33
N LEU A 207 16.39 -12.32 2.89
CA LEU A 207 15.02 -12.23 3.40
C LEU A 207 14.91 -11.23 4.58
N ALA A 208 15.88 -11.24 5.49
CA ALA A 208 15.94 -10.27 6.59
C ALA A 208 16.16 -8.83 6.09
N ALA A 209 16.99 -8.64 5.06
CA ALA A 209 17.18 -7.34 4.42
C ALA A 209 15.90 -6.85 3.73
N MET A 210 15.20 -7.72 2.99
CA MET A 210 13.90 -7.42 2.36
C MET A 210 12.89 -6.99 3.42
N ARG A 211 12.86 -7.71 4.55
CA ARG A 211 11.99 -7.42 5.69
C ARG A 211 12.22 -6.02 6.24
N SER A 212 13.48 -5.68 6.53
CA SER A 212 13.88 -4.36 7.00
C SER A 212 13.55 -3.27 5.99
N ALA A 213 13.76 -3.53 4.69
CA ALA A 213 13.47 -2.58 3.63
C ALA A 213 11.97 -2.24 3.55
N LEU A 214 11.11 -3.26 3.65
CA LEU A 214 9.65 -3.06 3.64
C LEU A 214 9.14 -2.37 4.91
N ASP A 215 9.79 -2.59 6.06
CA ASP A 215 9.49 -1.86 7.30
C ASP A 215 9.93 -0.37 7.23
N GLU A 216 10.89 -0.04 6.37
CA GLU A 216 11.39 1.32 6.14
C GLU A 216 10.74 2.06 4.94
N LEU A 217 10.00 1.35 4.10
CA LEU A 217 9.37 1.90 2.90
C LEU A 217 8.11 2.71 3.28
N LEU A 218 7.97 3.95 2.81
CA LEU A 218 6.71 4.70 2.93
C LEU A 218 6.13 4.98 1.54
N ILE A 219 4.92 4.51 1.28
CA ILE A 219 4.14 4.84 0.08
C ILE A 219 2.73 5.21 0.51
N ALA A 220 2.35 6.47 0.37
CA ALA A 220 1.02 6.95 0.75
C ALA A 220 0.24 7.49 -0.44
N GLY A 221 -1.10 7.46 -0.32
CA GLY A 221 -2.06 7.98 -1.31
C GLY A 221 -2.65 6.92 -2.23
N VAL A 222 -2.05 5.72 -2.27
CA VAL A 222 -2.61 4.51 -2.89
C VAL A 222 -2.31 3.30 -2.00
N SER A 223 -3.18 2.28 -2.02
CA SER A 223 -2.89 0.99 -1.40
C SER A 223 -1.81 0.26 -2.20
N THR A 224 -0.92 -0.47 -1.52
CA THR A 224 0.16 -1.21 -2.19
C THR A 224 0.33 -2.62 -1.64
N THR A 225 0.99 -3.48 -2.44
CA THR A 225 1.36 -4.85 -2.05
C THR A 225 2.51 -4.93 -1.03
N ALA A 226 3.08 -3.81 -0.58
CA ALA A 226 4.21 -3.80 0.35
C ALA A 226 3.89 -4.51 1.68
N GLY A 227 2.70 -4.27 2.26
CA GLY A 227 2.24 -4.94 3.47
C GLY A 227 2.02 -6.44 3.28
N PHE A 228 1.57 -6.86 2.10
CA PHE A 228 1.46 -8.27 1.72
C PHE A 228 2.84 -8.94 1.67
N HIS A 229 3.82 -8.33 0.98
CA HIS A 229 5.18 -8.87 0.90
C HIS A 229 5.82 -8.95 2.27
N ARG A 230 5.59 -7.95 3.12
CA ARG A 230 6.14 -7.94 4.48
C ARG A 230 5.57 -9.07 5.34
N TRP A 231 4.28 -9.38 5.19
CA TRP A 231 3.63 -10.54 5.80
C TRP A 231 4.14 -11.87 5.22
N LEU A 232 4.32 -11.94 3.90
CA LEU A 232 4.81 -13.13 3.20
C LEU A 232 6.20 -13.56 3.72
N LEU A 233 7.06 -12.60 4.06
CA LEU A 233 8.40 -12.84 4.63
C LEU A 233 8.42 -13.48 6.02
N ASP A 234 7.28 -13.52 6.71
CA ASP A 234 7.12 -14.19 8.01
C ASP A 234 6.47 -15.58 7.89
N ARG A 235 6.16 -16.02 6.66
CA ARG A 235 5.56 -17.34 6.40
C ARG A 235 6.61 -18.46 6.45
N GLU A 236 6.29 -19.51 7.20
CA GLU A 236 7.12 -20.72 7.29
C GLU A 236 7.40 -21.31 5.90
N GLU A 237 6.40 -21.32 5.02
CA GLU A 237 6.53 -21.86 3.67
C GLU A 237 7.60 -21.12 2.84
N LEU A 238 7.71 -19.80 3.01
CA LEU A 238 8.76 -19.00 2.36
C LEU A 238 10.10 -19.19 3.04
N ILE A 239 10.15 -19.15 4.38
CA ILE A 239 11.39 -19.30 5.15
C ILE A 239 12.05 -20.66 4.84
N ASP A 240 11.26 -21.72 4.82
CA ASP A 240 11.74 -23.09 4.57
C ASP A 240 11.91 -23.41 3.07
N ALA A 241 11.56 -22.48 2.18
CA ALA A 241 11.59 -22.66 0.73
C ALA A 241 10.79 -23.89 0.27
N THR A 242 9.54 -24.00 0.76
CA THR A 242 8.56 -25.03 0.41
C THR A 242 7.35 -24.43 -0.34
N VAL A 243 7.46 -23.18 -0.79
CA VAL A 243 6.43 -22.50 -1.58
C VAL A 243 6.08 -23.27 -2.86
N THR A 244 4.80 -23.22 -3.21
CA THR A 244 4.29 -23.74 -4.50
C THR A 244 3.47 -22.67 -5.18
N THR A 245 3.17 -22.87 -6.47
CA THR A 245 2.31 -21.96 -7.24
C THR A 245 0.86 -21.88 -6.74
N ARG A 246 0.51 -22.65 -5.70
CA ARG A 246 -0.83 -22.70 -5.08
C ARG A 246 -0.87 -22.10 -3.67
N LEU A 247 0.26 -21.57 -3.19
CA LEU A 247 0.37 -21.04 -1.83
C LEU A 247 -0.77 -20.07 -1.51
N LEU A 248 -1.04 -19.12 -2.41
CA LEU A 248 -2.04 -18.07 -2.19
C LEU A 248 -3.48 -18.55 -2.34
N ASP A 249 -3.72 -19.69 -3.00
CA ASP A 249 -5.06 -20.27 -3.09
C ASP A 249 -5.48 -20.97 -1.79
N ALA A 250 -4.50 -21.33 -0.95
CA ALA A 250 -4.69 -22.11 0.27
C ALA A 250 -4.64 -21.28 1.56
N ILE A 251 -4.26 -20.00 1.49
CA ILE A 251 -3.99 -19.16 2.67
C ILE A 251 -4.91 -17.93 2.68
N GLU A 252 -5.33 -17.55 3.88
CA GLU A 252 -6.07 -16.32 4.13
C GLU A 252 -5.16 -15.09 4.01
N MET A 253 -5.61 -14.08 3.24
CA MET A 253 -4.82 -12.87 3.01
C MET A 253 -4.72 -12.00 4.28
N PRO A 254 -3.56 -11.33 4.49
CA PRO A 254 -3.38 -10.47 5.66
C PRO A 254 -4.35 -9.30 5.63
N GLN A 255 -4.89 -8.96 6.80
CA GLN A 255 -5.64 -7.73 7.00
C GLN A 255 -4.67 -6.60 7.38
N PRO A 256 -4.93 -5.34 6.96
CA PRO A 256 -4.15 -4.20 7.40
C PRO A 256 -4.22 -4.05 8.93
N PRO A 257 -3.13 -3.62 9.59
CA PRO A 257 -3.17 -3.33 11.01
C PRO A 257 -4.13 -2.17 11.32
N ALA A 258 -4.60 -2.11 12.57
CA ALA A 258 -5.42 -0.99 13.04
C ALA A 258 -4.70 0.36 12.86
N LEU A 259 -5.46 1.44 12.70
CA LEU A 259 -4.89 2.77 12.51
C LEU A 259 -4.19 3.26 13.79
N GLU A 260 -2.92 3.62 13.65
CA GLU A 260 -2.05 4.13 14.72
C GLU A 260 -2.23 5.64 14.91
N THR A 261 -3.49 6.08 15.09
CA THR A 261 -3.86 7.51 15.20
C THR A 261 -3.23 8.18 16.41
N GLU A 262 -3.14 7.49 17.56
CA GLU A 262 -2.50 8.00 18.77
C GLU A 262 -0.99 8.22 18.56
N LEU A 263 -0.32 7.28 17.88
CA LEU A 263 1.10 7.40 17.55
C LEU A 263 1.35 8.54 16.55
N ALA A 264 0.52 8.67 15.52
CA ALA A 264 0.61 9.77 14.56
C ALA A 264 0.43 11.13 15.26
N ALA A 265 -0.52 11.23 16.19
CA ALA A 265 -0.74 12.44 16.97
C ALA A 265 0.44 12.75 17.91
N ALA A 266 1.06 11.72 18.51
CA ALA A 266 2.25 11.87 19.34
C ALA A 266 3.45 12.38 18.52
N LEU A 267 3.72 11.78 17.36
CA LEU A 267 4.80 12.19 16.44
C LEU A 267 4.62 13.63 15.96
N TRP A 268 3.39 14.01 15.59
CA TRP A 268 3.06 15.38 15.21
C TRP A 268 3.33 16.37 16.35
N ARG A 269 2.89 16.03 17.57
CA ARG A 269 3.07 16.85 18.76
C ARG A 269 4.54 17.08 19.06
N GLU A 270 5.35 16.04 18.99
CA GLU A 270 6.79 16.11 19.21
C GLU A 270 7.47 17.01 18.17
N HIS A 271 7.14 16.84 16.88
CA HIS A 271 7.65 17.70 15.82
C HIS A 271 7.31 19.19 16.05
N ARG A 272 6.04 19.50 16.36
CA ARG A 272 5.58 20.86 16.70
C ARG A 272 6.27 21.44 17.94
N GLN A 273 6.59 20.62 18.94
CA GLN A 273 7.33 21.08 20.12
C GLN A 273 8.77 21.45 19.78
N ARG A 274 9.43 20.70 18.89
CA ARG A 274 10.80 21.03 18.43
C ARG A 274 10.83 22.30 17.58
N GLU A 275 9.81 22.54 16.75
CA GLU A 275 9.71 23.75 15.93
C GLU A 275 9.20 24.98 16.69
N SER A 276 8.58 24.80 17.86
CA SER A 276 7.96 25.89 18.60
C SER A 276 9.01 26.81 19.24
N THR A 277 9.30 27.93 18.57
CA THR A 277 9.97 29.10 19.15
C THR A 277 9.00 30.04 19.86
N SER A 278 7.86 29.51 20.33
CA SER A 278 6.79 30.32 20.89
C SER A 278 7.29 31.09 22.10
N VAL A 279 7.01 32.40 22.13
CA VAL A 279 7.34 33.25 23.28
C VAL A 279 6.78 32.61 24.55
N TRP A 280 5.57 32.01 24.50
CA TRP A 280 4.89 31.33 25.60
C TRP A 280 5.58 30.07 26.14
N THR A 281 6.54 29.48 25.40
CA THR A 281 7.38 28.37 25.89
C THR A 281 8.71 28.85 26.48
N ASP A 282 9.17 30.05 26.12
CA ASP A 282 10.44 30.65 26.57
C ASP A 282 10.29 31.64 27.76
N ILE A 283 9.08 31.90 28.25
CA ILE A 283 8.86 32.85 29.37
C ILE A 283 9.23 32.22 30.72
N GLY A 284 10.53 32.17 31.02
CA GLY A 284 11.04 31.58 32.27
C GLY A 284 10.72 32.33 33.57
N SER A 285 10.14 33.55 33.53
CA SER A 285 10.04 34.43 34.70
C SER A 285 8.67 35.08 34.95
N LEU A 286 7.65 34.85 34.11
CA LEU A 286 6.29 35.30 34.38
C LEU A 286 5.47 34.17 35.03
N PRO A 287 4.82 34.41 36.18
CA PRO A 287 3.96 33.41 36.80
C PRO A 287 2.72 33.22 35.94
N MET A 288 2.71 32.17 35.13
CA MET A 288 1.50 31.67 34.48
C MET A 288 0.71 30.81 35.47
N THR A 289 -0.60 31.01 35.51
CA THR A 289 -1.52 30.06 36.17
C THR A 289 -1.28 28.68 35.57
N PRO A 290 -1.07 27.61 36.36
CA PRO A 290 -0.82 26.28 35.83
C PRO A 290 -2.10 25.72 35.20
N HIS A 291 -2.37 26.11 33.97
CA HIS A 291 -3.37 25.48 33.12
C HIS A 291 -2.64 24.51 32.20
N ARG A 292 -2.86 23.20 32.41
CA ARG A 292 -2.57 22.21 31.37
C ARG A 292 -3.62 22.38 30.29
N HIS A 293 -3.28 23.06 29.20
CA HIS A 293 -4.10 23.02 28.00
C HIS A 293 -4.12 21.59 27.47
N GLN A 294 -5.24 20.89 27.61
CA GLN A 294 -5.51 19.70 26.81
C GLN A 294 -5.70 20.15 25.36
N ARG A 295 -4.66 19.97 24.55
CA ARG A 295 -4.73 20.23 23.11
C ARG A 295 -5.11 18.92 22.43
N SER A 296 -6.28 18.89 21.82
CA SER A 296 -6.63 17.81 20.90
C SER A 296 -5.87 17.98 19.58
N ILE A 297 -5.56 16.87 18.93
CA ILE A 297 -5.03 16.80 17.57
C ILE A 297 -6.08 16.06 16.74
N GLY A 298 -6.47 16.66 15.63
CA GLY A 298 -7.42 16.10 14.67
C GLY A 298 -6.61 15.59 13.51
N LEU A 299 -6.74 14.30 13.24
CA LEU A 299 -6.07 13.61 12.14
C LEU A 299 -7.13 13.10 11.20
N GLN A 300 -7.02 13.47 9.93
CA GLN A 300 -7.84 12.93 8.87
C GLN A 300 -7.09 11.76 8.20
N SER A 301 -7.68 10.57 8.21
CA SER A 301 -7.19 9.39 7.47
C SER A 301 -7.49 9.51 5.97
N ALA A 302 -6.94 8.58 5.19
CA ALA A 302 -7.09 8.58 3.73
C ALA A 302 -8.54 8.39 3.24
N ASP A 303 -9.39 7.74 4.04
CA ASP A 303 -10.83 7.60 3.79
C ASP A 303 -11.65 8.86 4.14
N GLY A 304 -11.00 9.88 4.70
CA GLY A 304 -11.60 11.14 5.07
C GLY A 304 -12.14 11.19 6.50
N GLU A 305 -12.09 10.10 7.27
CA GLU A 305 -12.51 10.08 8.68
C GLU A 305 -11.60 10.98 9.52
N ILE A 306 -12.18 11.77 10.43
CA ILE A 306 -11.44 12.65 11.33
C ILE A 306 -11.42 12.05 12.73
N HIS A 307 -10.24 11.70 13.20
CA HIS A 307 -10.00 11.21 14.55
C HIS A 307 -9.54 12.35 15.45
N GLU A 308 -10.17 12.52 16.62
CA GLU A 308 -9.78 13.51 17.63
C GLU A 308 -9.01 12.84 18.79
N ILE A 309 -7.74 13.19 18.92
CA ILE A 309 -6.81 12.61 19.90
C ILE A 309 -6.49 13.66 20.96
N THR A 310 -6.98 13.45 22.18
CA THR A 310 -6.78 14.37 23.32
C THR A 310 -5.60 13.96 24.19
N ASP A 311 -5.35 12.67 24.33
CA ASP A 311 -4.26 12.11 25.11
C ASP A 311 -3.24 11.38 24.22
N THR A 312 -1.96 11.69 24.43
CA THR A 312 -0.83 11.02 23.75
C THR A 312 0.18 10.53 24.79
N SER A 313 -0.19 10.49 26.08
CA SER A 313 0.75 10.27 27.19
C SER A 313 1.12 8.79 27.40
N ASN A 314 0.30 7.87 26.89
CA ASN A 314 0.57 6.42 26.93
C ASN A 314 1.29 5.88 25.69
N VAL A 315 1.56 6.73 24.70
CA VAL A 315 2.31 6.30 23.51
C VAL A 315 3.78 6.24 23.87
N GLN A 316 4.24 5.06 24.32
CA GLN A 316 5.66 4.75 24.25
C GLN A 316 6.01 4.70 22.77
N GLY A 317 6.62 5.78 22.27
CA GLY A 317 6.96 5.93 20.86
C GLY A 317 7.51 4.62 20.31
N GLY A 318 6.84 4.07 19.30
CA GLY A 318 7.15 2.76 18.74
C GLY A 318 8.59 2.74 18.27
N ARG A 319 9.51 2.35 19.15
CA ARG A 319 10.94 2.22 18.84
C ARG A 319 11.05 1.15 17.78
N GLY A 320 11.24 1.57 16.53
CA GLY A 320 11.43 0.68 15.38
C GLY A 320 10.46 0.91 14.22
N LEU A 321 9.39 1.70 14.38
CA LEU A 321 8.49 2.01 13.26
C LEU A 321 9.03 3.18 12.44
N ARG A 322 9.07 3.02 11.12
CA ARG A 322 9.40 4.11 10.21
C ARG A 322 8.26 5.12 10.20
N SER A 323 8.59 6.40 10.33
CA SER A 323 7.61 7.48 10.22
C SER A 323 8.19 8.71 9.53
N LEU A 324 7.31 9.52 8.97
CA LEU A 324 7.62 10.81 8.36
C LEU A 324 6.65 11.85 8.91
N VAL A 325 7.16 13.00 9.31
CA VAL A 325 6.35 14.17 9.68
C VAL A 325 6.72 15.32 8.76
N ASP A 326 5.77 15.77 7.95
CA ASP A 326 5.92 16.95 7.08
C ASP A 326 5.14 18.13 7.70
N GLY A 327 5.89 18.97 8.43
CA GLY A 327 5.37 20.19 9.04
C GLY A 327 4.79 21.19 8.02
N SER A 328 5.29 21.20 6.78
CA SER A 328 4.86 22.14 5.75
C SER A 328 3.50 21.76 5.15
N ARG A 329 3.29 20.46 4.90
CA ARG A 329 2.04 19.92 4.36
C ARG A 329 1.04 19.48 5.43
N GLN A 330 1.39 19.64 6.71
CA GLN A 330 0.58 19.17 7.83
C GLN A 330 0.30 17.66 7.73
N ARG A 331 1.35 16.85 7.48
CA ARG A 331 1.18 15.40 7.28
C ARG A 331 2.02 14.56 8.23
N VAL A 332 1.49 13.39 8.55
CA VAL A 332 2.19 12.34 9.28
C VAL A 332 1.96 11.02 8.56
N ALA A 333 3.03 10.29 8.29
CA ALA A 333 2.95 8.92 7.79
C ALA A 333 3.70 7.97 8.71
N ILE A 334 3.18 6.75 8.87
CA ILE A 334 3.74 5.69 9.69
C ILE A 334 3.68 4.40 8.88
N ASN A 335 4.77 3.66 8.82
CA ASN A 335 4.76 2.28 8.36
C ASN A 335 4.52 1.35 9.55
N VAL A 336 3.52 0.49 9.45
CA VAL A 336 3.28 -0.61 10.38
C VAL A 336 3.31 -1.92 9.59
N ALA A 337 4.40 -2.68 9.72
CA ALA A 337 4.59 -3.98 9.05
C ALA A 337 4.34 -3.93 7.53
N GLY A 338 4.92 -2.94 6.84
CA GLY A 338 4.79 -2.74 5.40
C GLY A 338 3.54 -1.97 4.96
N TYR A 339 2.61 -1.67 5.88
CA TYR A 339 1.44 -0.84 5.60
C TYR A 339 1.72 0.61 5.95
N THR A 340 1.70 1.49 4.94
CA THR A 340 1.83 2.93 5.18
C THR A 340 0.46 3.53 5.50
N GLN A 341 0.33 4.07 6.71
CA GLN A 341 -0.81 4.84 7.15
C GLN A 341 -0.43 6.32 7.11
N ALA A 342 -1.19 7.13 6.37
CA ALA A 342 -0.95 8.57 6.24
C ALA A 342 -2.15 9.37 6.75
N PHE A 343 -1.84 10.44 7.46
CA PHE A 343 -2.79 11.31 8.10
C PHE A 343 -2.51 12.77 7.73
N THR A 344 -3.57 13.51 7.44
CA THR A 344 -3.51 14.97 7.31
C THR A 344 -3.94 15.60 8.63
N VAL A 345 -3.13 16.51 9.16
CA VAL A 345 -3.44 17.21 10.41
C VAL A 345 -4.40 18.34 10.11
N VAL A 346 -5.61 18.21 10.62
CA VAL A 346 -6.68 19.17 10.38
C VAL A 346 -6.56 20.34 11.37
N PRO A 347 -6.66 21.61 10.94
CA PRO A 347 -6.75 22.76 11.83
C PRO A 347 -7.98 22.72 12.73
N ARG A 348 -7.90 23.32 13.92
CA ARG A 348 -9.01 23.38 14.89
C ARG A 348 -10.30 23.96 14.30
N THR A 349 -10.20 24.89 13.35
CA THR A 349 -11.34 25.53 12.68
C THR A 349 -12.07 24.61 11.71
N GLU A 350 -11.36 23.67 11.08
CA GLU A 350 -11.94 22.70 10.15
C GLU A 350 -12.47 21.46 10.89
N ARG A 351 -11.86 21.09 12.02
CA ARG A 351 -12.34 19.98 12.89
C ARG A 351 -13.76 20.18 13.41
N TRP A 352 -14.15 21.43 13.66
CA TRP A 352 -15.50 21.79 14.13
C TRP A 352 -16.23 22.69 13.14
N ALA A 353 -15.76 22.77 11.89
CA ALA A 353 -16.62 23.24 10.84
C ALA A 353 -17.78 22.24 10.80
N ALA A 354 -18.96 22.69 11.24
CA ALA A 354 -20.17 21.94 10.97
C ALA A 354 -20.15 21.63 9.47
N ASP A 355 -20.42 20.38 9.10
CA ASP A 355 -20.75 20.07 7.71
C ASP A 355 -21.72 21.18 7.26
N PRO A 356 -21.43 21.95 6.19
CA PRO A 356 -22.32 23.01 5.74
C PRO A 356 -23.74 22.49 5.45
N SER A 357 -23.92 21.17 5.39
CA SER A 357 -25.23 20.50 5.34
C SER A 357 -26.02 20.49 6.66
N GLY A 358 -25.43 20.79 7.82
CA GLY A 358 -26.11 20.78 9.13
C GLY A 358 -26.76 19.44 9.50
N ARG A 359 -26.31 18.32 8.92
CA ARG A 359 -26.90 16.99 9.15
C ARG A 359 -26.24 16.30 10.35
N SER A 360 -27.04 15.81 11.30
CA SER A 360 -26.60 14.74 12.19
C SER A 360 -26.47 13.43 11.39
N SER A 361 -25.81 12.42 11.96
CA SER A 361 -25.61 11.09 11.36
C SER A 361 -26.89 10.25 11.17
N GLY A 362 -28.05 10.89 11.01
CA GLY A 362 -29.33 10.32 10.67
C GLY A 362 -30.19 11.44 10.11
N GLY A 363 -30.38 11.49 8.79
CA GLY A 363 -30.92 12.63 8.03
C GLY A 363 -32.39 13.00 8.26
N ASP A 364 -32.93 12.73 9.44
CA ASP A 364 -34.37 12.74 9.75
C ASP A 364 -34.75 13.78 10.82
N ALA A 365 -33.87 14.71 11.24
CA ALA A 365 -34.22 15.75 12.20
C ALA A 365 -33.42 17.06 12.07
N LEU A 366 -34.08 18.20 12.37
CA LEU A 366 -33.44 19.48 12.63
C LEU A 366 -33.19 19.64 14.13
N VAL A 367 -31.96 19.98 14.50
CA VAL A 367 -31.52 20.07 15.90
C VAL A 367 -31.07 21.48 16.27
N SER A 368 -31.14 21.83 17.57
CA SER A 368 -30.60 23.11 18.05
C SER A 368 -29.07 23.06 18.09
N PRO A 369 -28.33 23.97 17.45
CA PRO A 369 -26.87 23.96 17.47
C PRO A 369 -26.26 24.34 18.84
N PHE A 370 -27.03 25.02 19.70
CA PHE A 370 -26.60 25.47 21.03
C PHE A 370 -27.80 25.69 21.96
N PRO A 371 -27.58 25.84 23.29
CA PRO A 371 -28.66 26.17 24.21
C PRO A 371 -29.32 27.52 23.89
N ALA A 372 -30.65 27.52 23.73
CA ALA A 372 -31.40 28.70 23.29
C ALA A 372 -32.86 28.65 23.77
N VAL A 373 -33.59 29.75 23.56
CA VAL A 373 -35.04 29.81 23.73
C VAL A 373 -35.70 29.84 22.35
N VAL A 374 -36.74 29.05 22.12
CA VAL A 374 -37.48 29.09 20.85
C VAL A 374 -38.24 30.41 20.74
N ALA A 375 -37.87 31.26 19.79
CA ALA A 375 -38.48 32.57 19.58
C ALA A 375 -39.66 32.52 18.61
N GLU A 376 -39.58 31.67 17.58
CA GLU A 376 -40.61 31.54 16.55
C GLU A 376 -40.56 30.13 15.93
N VAL A 377 -41.72 29.55 15.65
CA VAL A 377 -41.86 28.32 14.87
C VAL A 377 -42.64 28.68 13.60
N ARG A 378 -42.04 28.44 12.42
CA ARG A 378 -42.59 28.88 11.12
C ARG A 378 -43.21 27.76 10.29
N VAL A 379 -43.17 26.54 10.80
CA VAL A 379 -43.62 25.33 10.09
C VAL A 379 -44.56 24.52 10.96
N SER A 380 -45.46 23.81 10.31
CA SER A 380 -46.41 22.88 10.92
C SER A 380 -46.14 21.45 10.44
N SER A 381 -46.61 20.46 11.21
CA SER A 381 -46.61 19.07 10.76
C SER A 381 -47.37 18.93 9.44
N GLY A 382 -46.73 18.29 8.45
CA GLY A 382 -47.22 18.13 7.08
C GLY A 382 -46.71 19.17 6.07
N ASP A 383 -45.97 20.20 6.49
CA ASP A 383 -45.42 21.20 5.57
C ASP A 383 -44.20 20.66 4.79
N GLU A 384 -44.12 20.99 3.51
CA GLU A 384 -42.95 20.73 2.67
C GLU A 384 -41.93 21.87 2.80
N LEU A 385 -40.67 21.53 3.04
CA LEU A 385 -39.55 22.46 3.13
C LEU A 385 -38.62 22.27 1.95
N LYS A 386 -38.07 23.37 1.44
CA LYS A 386 -36.95 23.38 0.49
C LYS A 386 -35.65 23.72 1.20
N GLY A 387 -34.52 23.35 0.59
CA GLY A 387 -33.21 23.73 1.09
C GLY A 387 -33.09 25.25 1.23
N GLY A 388 -32.76 25.72 2.43
CA GLY A 388 -32.66 27.14 2.79
C GLY A 388 -33.92 27.73 3.44
N ASP A 389 -35.05 27.02 3.48
CA ASP A 389 -36.25 27.51 4.16
C ASP A 389 -36.06 27.54 5.67
N VAL A 390 -36.50 28.62 6.31
CA VAL A 390 -36.39 28.83 7.75
C VAL A 390 -37.53 28.11 8.47
N ALA A 391 -37.19 27.09 9.26
CA ALA A 391 -38.17 26.30 9.98
C ALA A 391 -38.47 26.85 11.38
N ILE A 392 -37.42 27.22 12.13
CA ILE A 392 -37.52 27.74 13.51
C ILE A 392 -36.55 28.91 13.69
N VAL A 393 -36.92 29.89 14.52
CA VAL A 393 -36.02 30.94 15.00
C VAL A 393 -35.79 30.74 16.50
N ILE A 394 -34.53 30.69 16.90
CA ILE A 394 -34.10 30.54 18.30
C ILE A 394 -33.37 31.81 18.77
N GLU A 395 -33.59 32.20 20.02
CA GLU A 395 -32.91 33.31 20.68
C GLU A 395 -31.85 32.78 21.64
N ALA A 396 -30.61 33.22 21.44
CA ALA A 396 -29.52 33.01 22.37
C ALA A 396 -28.75 34.33 22.53
N MET A 397 -28.40 34.70 23.76
CA MET A 397 -27.62 35.91 24.06
C MET A 397 -28.20 37.21 23.43
N LYS A 398 -29.54 37.36 23.44
CA LYS A 398 -30.28 38.50 22.83
C LYS A 398 -30.16 38.61 21.31
N MET A 399 -29.76 37.52 20.64
CA MET A 399 -29.61 37.45 19.19
C MET A 399 -30.48 36.32 18.63
N LEU A 400 -31.20 36.63 17.56
CA LEU A 400 -32.05 35.67 16.84
C LEU A 400 -31.20 34.89 15.82
N HIS A 401 -31.39 33.57 15.78
CA HIS A 401 -30.72 32.67 14.87
C HIS A 401 -31.77 31.80 14.16
N SER A 402 -31.66 31.68 12.84
CA SER A 402 -32.58 30.88 12.03
C SER A 402 -32.04 29.46 11.87
N VAL A 403 -32.87 28.47 12.17
CA VAL A 403 -32.63 27.05 11.87
C VAL A 403 -33.32 26.74 10.55
N THR A 404 -32.53 26.38 9.54
CA THR A 404 -32.98 26.18 8.16
C THR A 404 -32.93 24.72 7.75
N ALA A 405 -33.81 24.31 6.83
CA ALA A 405 -33.74 23.00 6.19
C ALA A 405 -32.54 22.92 5.23
N SER A 406 -31.82 21.80 5.22
CA SER A 406 -30.65 21.59 4.37
C SER A 406 -30.98 21.06 2.97
N GLY A 407 -32.17 20.48 2.79
CA GLY A 407 -32.66 19.94 1.53
C GLY A 407 -34.18 19.87 1.50
N ALA A 408 -34.74 19.29 0.44
CA ALA A 408 -36.18 19.06 0.35
C ALA A 408 -36.61 17.99 1.36
N ALA A 409 -37.60 18.28 2.19
CA ALA A 409 -38.12 17.35 3.20
C ALA A 409 -39.53 17.73 3.65
N THR A 410 -40.28 16.75 4.14
CA THR A 410 -41.61 16.98 4.73
C THR A 410 -41.52 16.94 6.25
N VAL A 411 -42.13 17.92 6.92
CA VAL A 411 -42.15 18.01 8.39
C VAL A 411 -43.07 16.92 8.95
N SER A 412 -42.50 15.91 9.63
CA SER A 412 -43.31 14.86 10.25
C SER A 412 -43.90 15.34 11.58
N GLU A 413 -43.08 15.93 12.44
CA GLU A 413 -43.49 16.39 13.77
C GLU A 413 -42.64 17.57 14.23
N VAL A 414 -43.28 18.56 14.85
CA VAL A 414 -42.59 19.68 15.52
C VAL A 414 -42.57 19.37 17.02
N LEU A 415 -41.37 19.26 17.60
CA LEU A 415 -41.15 18.76 18.96
C LEU A 415 -41.07 19.86 20.02
N VAL A 416 -41.13 21.13 19.62
CA VAL A 416 -40.93 22.30 20.48
C VAL A 416 -41.97 23.38 20.21
N ALA A 417 -42.28 24.18 21.24
CA ALA A 417 -43.17 25.32 21.16
C ALA A 417 -42.41 26.64 21.40
N VAL A 418 -43.01 27.76 20.95
CA VAL A 418 -42.47 29.10 21.21
C VAL A 418 -42.39 29.34 22.72
N GLY A 419 -41.21 29.74 23.20
CA GLY A 419 -40.88 29.96 24.61
C GLY A 419 -40.12 28.80 25.27
N ASP A 420 -39.99 27.65 24.62
CA ASP A 420 -39.28 26.50 25.18
C ASP A 420 -37.77 26.75 25.27
N GLN A 421 -37.17 26.28 26.36
CA GLN A 421 -35.71 26.22 26.49
C GLN A 421 -35.20 24.91 25.90
N VAL A 422 -34.27 25.02 24.95
CA VAL A 422 -33.67 23.87 24.26
C VAL A 422 -32.18 23.80 24.55
N ALA A 423 -31.65 22.59 24.69
CA ALA A 423 -30.22 22.33 24.82
C ALA A 423 -29.54 22.20 23.44
N GLY A 424 -28.20 22.35 23.39
CA GLY A 424 -27.45 22.05 22.18
C GLY A 424 -27.55 20.55 21.83
N GLY A 425 -27.80 20.26 20.56
CA GLY A 425 -28.04 18.91 20.03
C GLY A 425 -29.48 18.39 20.22
N GLN A 426 -30.38 19.15 20.86
CA GLN A 426 -31.77 18.73 21.05
C GLN A 426 -32.55 18.79 19.74
N GLU A 427 -33.31 17.74 19.43
CA GLU A 427 -34.22 17.70 18.27
C GLU A 427 -35.32 18.75 18.42
N LEU A 428 -35.51 19.53 17.36
CA LEU A 428 -36.54 20.57 17.28
C LEU A 428 -37.69 20.14 16.36
N ILE A 429 -37.35 19.54 15.22
CA ILE A 429 -38.30 19.05 14.21
C ILE A 429 -37.82 17.71 13.69
N ARG A 430 -38.73 16.74 13.57
CA ARG A 430 -38.47 15.50 12.83
C ARG A 430 -38.93 15.66 11.38
N LEU A 431 -38.10 15.21 10.46
CA LEU A 431 -38.31 15.24 9.02
C LEU A 431 -38.50 13.82 8.50
N THR A 432 -39.29 13.67 7.45
CA THR A 432 -39.33 12.48 6.61
C THR A 432 -38.71 12.83 5.27
N SER A 433 -37.72 12.05 4.85
CA SER A 433 -37.12 12.16 3.53
C SER A 433 -38.05 11.51 2.49
N ASP A 434 -38.39 12.24 1.43
CA ASP A 434 -38.95 11.61 0.24
C ASP A 434 -37.79 10.89 -0.47
N THR A 435 -37.74 9.57 -0.30
CA THR A 435 -36.87 8.70 -1.11
C THR A 435 -37.45 8.63 -2.52
N GLU A 436 -36.80 9.32 -3.46
CA GLU A 436 -36.64 8.82 -4.84
C GLU A 436 -35.24 8.24 -5.02
#